data_AF-A0A6N7MDV7-F1
#
_entry.id   AF-A0A6N7MDV7-F1
#
_cell.length_a   1.000
_cell.length_b   1.000
_cell.length_c   1.000
_cell.angle_alpha   90.00
_cell.angle_beta   90.00
_cell.angle_gamma   90.00
#
_symmetry.space_group_name_H-M   'P 1'
#
loop_
_entity.id
_entity.type
_entity.pdbx_description
1 polymer ?
#
loop_
_entity_poly.entity_id
_entity_poly.type
_entity_poly.pdbx_seq_one_letter_code
_entity_poly.pdbx_strand_id
1 'polypeptide(L)'
;MAIISKRNFKTQLGNTDLELEAKTGQGLLIKNIMIHDPASNYITVSISKTTVGYFRVGGGLGSHLPFHLGRAYPTSFDTTPGNINQTTLLSYLFNLGLFTGYPIASGEKLLITGAKQVTSKQCVEYEIWDAADITPEMENGSKSTSYLYINYGRSPATINVTTDILLDTANNPAEFPDFPFGNMVPGGRNIELHGILASDVMPGTWAPANRTYTQFLKFMQGKVFLFDEDRQGLLYHGTAGIPHMADPMVAEGTSLGGNYSDVDLKYPLLFDPPLIFPQGQELTIYWKCGRAAAGTAISLELQEIGLILKMTPIS
;
A
#
# COMPACT_ATOMS: atom_id res chain seq x y z
N MET A 1 29.77 -2.03 -11.32
CA MET A 1 28.88 -2.78 -10.43
C MET A 1 29.67 -3.67 -9.50
N ALA A 2 30.33 -3.04 -8.53
CA ALA A 2 30.99 -3.73 -7.43
C ALA A 2 30.15 -3.55 -6.16
N ILE A 3 29.34 -4.55 -5.85
CA ILE A 3 28.64 -4.61 -4.57
C ILE A 3 29.65 -4.79 -3.44
N ILE A 4 29.63 -3.89 -2.46
CA ILE A 4 30.53 -3.92 -1.30
C ILE A 4 29.94 -4.82 -0.22
N SER A 5 28.63 -4.72 0.03
CA SER A 5 27.92 -5.57 1.00
C SER A 5 26.47 -5.80 0.57
N LYS A 6 26.05 -7.07 0.52
CA LYS A 6 24.75 -7.49 0.00
C LYS A 6 23.57 -7.34 0.96
N ARG A 7 23.84 -7.19 2.26
CA ARG A 7 22.79 -7.19 3.27
C ARG A 7 23.24 -6.49 4.54
N ASN A 8 22.65 -5.33 4.79
CA ASN A 8 22.94 -4.47 5.93
C ASN A 8 21.62 -4.00 6.53
N PHE A 9 21.66 -3.61 7.80
CA PHE A 9 20.49 -3.14 8.52
C PHE A 9 20.82 -1.86 9.29
N LYS A 10 19.86 -0.95 9.32
CA LYS A 10 19.88 0.21 10.21
C LYS A 10 18.56 0.23 10.97
N THR A 11 18.64 0.26 12.29
CA THR A 11 17.48 0.26 13.18
C THR A 11 17.46 1.55 13.99
N GLN A 12 16.26 2.10 14.17
CA GLN A 12 15.96 3.20 15.07
C GLN A 12 14.83 2.78 16.01
N LEU A 13 15.01 3.03 17.31
CA LEU A 13 14.03 2.75 18.34
C LEU A 13 13.50 4.05 18.95
N GLY A 14 12.25 4.02 19.38
CA GLY A 14 11.66 5.08 20.17
C GLY A 14 11.37 6.37 19.40
N ASN A 15 11.34 7.48 20.13
CA ASN A 15 10.80 8.76 19.65
C ASN A 15 11.79 9.55 18.77
N THR A 16 12.31 8.93 17.72
CA THR A 16 13.24 9.55 16.77
C THR A 16 13.01 8.97 15.39
N ASP A 17 13.06 9.83 14.36
CA ASP A 17 12.93 9.42 12.96
C ASP A 17 14.20 8.68 12.50
N LEU A 18 14.05 7.63 11.66
CA LEU A 18 15.19 6.90 11.13
C LEU A 18 15.88 7.73 10.04
N GLU A 19 17.18 7.93 10.22
CA GLU A 19 18.06 8.56 9.23
C GLU A 19 19.19 7.61 8.82
N LEU A 20 19.47 7.55 7.51
CA LEU A 20 20.56 6.77 6.95
C LEU A 20 21.26 7.54 5.82
N GLU A 21 22.55 7.80 5.98
CA GLU A 21 23.36 8.56 5.04
C GLU A 21 24.33 7.65 4.28
N ALA A 22 24.41 7.85 2.96
CA ALA A 22 25.43 7.26 2.13
C ALA A 22 26.74 8.04 2.31
N LYS A 23 27.64 7.53 3.17
CA LYS A 23 28.98 8.12 3.38
C LYS A 23 29.75 8.32 2.06
N THR A 24 30.73 9.22 2.07
CA THR A 24 31.63 9.46 0.93
C THR A 24 32.23 8.16 0.38
N GLY A 25 32.08 7.95 -0.93
CA GLY A 25 32.66 6.81 -1.64
C GLY A 25 31.79 5.55 -1.67
N GLN A 26 30.57 5.58 -1.10
CA GLN A 26 29.60 4.50 -1.22
C GLN A 26 28.22 5.01 -1.68
N GLY A 27 27.50 4.14 -2.37
CA GLY A 27 26.07 4.27 -2.63
C GLY A 27 25.28 3.24 -1.83
N LEU A 28 24.03 3.53 -1.49
CA LEU A 28 23.14 2.59 -0.79
C LEU A 28 21.93 2.27 -1.65
N LEU A 29 21.48 1.02 -1.61
CA LEU A 29 20.22 0.60 -2.22
C LEU A 29 19.30 0.02 -1.15
N ILE A 30 18.25 0.75 -0.77
CA ILE A 30 17.28 0.28 0.23
C ILE A 30 16.31 -0.69 -0.45
N LYS A 31 16.24 -1.92 0.05
CA LYS A 31 15.38 -2.98 -0.50
C LYS A 31 14.09 -3.15 0.28
N ASN A 32 14.12 -2.82 1.57
CA ASN A 32 12.99 -3.02 2.46
C ASN A 32 12.99 -2.02 3.62
N ILE A 33 11.80 -1.71 4.11
CA ILE A 33 11.52 -0.88 5.27
C ILE A 33 10.52 -1.64 6.15
N MET A 34 10.79 -1.72 7.44
CA MET A 34 9.92 -2.35 8.44
C MET A 34 9.62 -1.35 9.55
N ILE A 35 8.36 -1.23 9.90
CA ILE A 35 7.83 -0.29 10.89
C ILE A 35 6.94 -1.09 11.86
N HIS A 36 7.11 -0.84 13.13
CA HIS A 36 6.26 -1.39 14.18
C HIS A 36 5.91 -0.30 15.17
N ASP A 37 4.63 -0.27 15.53
CA ASP A 37 4.03 0.68 16.46
C ASP A 37 4.35 2.14 16.11
N PRO A 38 3.91 2.63 14.93
CA PRO A 38 4.15 4.01 14.51
C PRO A 38 3.17 5.01 15.15
N ALA A 39 3.58 6.28 15.28
CA ALA A 39 2.71 7.37 15.75
C ALA A 39 1.54 7.68 14.80
N SER A 40 1.72 7.43 13.51
CA SER A 40 0.75 7.70 12.45
C SER A 40 0.47 6.44 11.65
N ASN A 41 -0.71 6.37 11.02
CA ASN A 41 -1.07 5.27 10.13
C ASN A 41 -0.23 5.25 8.85
N TYR A 42 0.53 6.32 8.55
CA TYR A 42 1.40 6.40 7.38
C TYR A 42 2.79 6.92 7.73
N ILE A 43 3.79 6.45 6.97
CA ILE A 43 5.12 7.05 6.92
C ILE A 43 5.38 7.74 5.59
N THR A 44 6.27 8.72 5.61
CA THR A 44 6.85 9.33 4.41
C THR A 44 8.33 8.97 4.35
N VAL A 45 8.76 8.52 3.17
CA VAL A 45 10.15 8.19 2.85
C VAL A 45 10.70 9.27 1.94
N SER A 46 11.82 9.88 2.32
CA SER A 46 12.45 10.94 1.52
C SER A 46 13.95 10.74 1.36
N ILE A 47 14.49 11.18 0.23
CA ILE A 47 15.92 11.23 -0.08
C ILE A 47 16.27 12.66 -0.44
N SER A 48 17.20 13.29 0.29
CA SER A 48 17.63 14.67 0.04
C SER A 48 16.45 15.68 -0.02
N LYS A 49 15.41 15.47 0.80
CA LYS A 49 14.12 16.21 0.84
C LYS A 49 13.14 15.94 -0.30
N THR A 50 13.49 15.12 -1.29
CA THR A 50 12.52 14.60 -2.26
C THR A 50 11.74 13.46 -1.62
N THR A 51 10.41 13.55 -1.59
CA THR A 51 9.55 12.42 -1.20
C THR A 51 9.59 11.35 -2.28
N VAL A 52 10.00 10.13 -1.91
CA VAL A 52 10.13 8.98 -2.82
C VAL A 52 9.17 7.84 -2.49
N GLY A 53 8.55 7.86 -1.31
CA GLY A 53 7.60 6.84 -0.89
C GLY A 53 6.63 7.32 0.18
N TYR A 54 5.43 6.75 0.16
CA TYR A 54 4.40 6.97 1.15
C TYR A 54 3.68 5.64 1.39
N PHE A 55 3.62 5.19 2.65
CA PHE A 55 3.16 3.83 2.95
C PHE A 55 2.30 3.79 4.19
N ARG A 56 1.21 3.02 4.12
CA ARG A 56 0.40 2.67 5.29
C ARG A 56 1.17 1.70 6.18
N VAL A 57 1.25 2.02 7.46
CA VAL A 57 2.01 1.30 8.50
C VAL A 57 1.20 1.02 9.76
N GLY A 58 -0.09 1.33 9.74
CA GLY A 58 -1.00 1.12 10.86
C GLY A 58 -2.45 1.34 10.43
N GLY A 59 -3.34 1.35 11.42
CA GLY A 59 -4.76 1.54 11.19
C GLY A 59 -5.56 0.24 11.01
N GLY A 60 -6.85 0.39 10.75
CA GLY A 60 -7.80 -0.73 10.64
C GLY A 60 -7.53 -1.70 9.49
N LEU A 61 -6.85 -1.25 8.43
CA LEU A 61 -6.40 -2.09 7.31
C LEU A 61 -4.95 -2.57 7.45
N GLY A 62 -4.31 -2.29 8.59
CA GLY A 62 -2.98 -2.77 8.91
C GLY A 62 -1.82 -2.10 8.16
N SER A 63 -0.63 -2.58 8.45
CA SER A 63 0.66 -2.15 7.92
C SER A 63 1.04 -2.91 6.65
N HIS A 64 1.48 -2.20 5.61
CA HIS A 64 2.18 -2.78 4.46
C HIS A 64 3.66 -3.05 4.73
N LEU A 65 4.20 -2.48 5.81
CA LEU A 65 5.61 -2.56 6.16
C LEU A 65 5.82 -3.20 7.55
N PRO A 66 5.16 -4.32 7.90
CA PRO A 66 5.30 -4.89 9.23
C PRO A 66 6.69 -5.52 9.41
N PHE A 67 7.14 -5.61 10.65
CA PHE A 67 8.14 -6.63 10.99
C PHE A 67 7.51 -8.02 10.82
N HIS A 68 8.31 -9.03 10.47
CA HIS A 68 7.81 -10.40 10.36
C HIS A 68 7.04 -10.81 11.63
N LEU A 69 5.79 -11.23 11.45
CA LEU A 69 4.90 -11.64 12.52
C LEU A 69 5.27 -13.05 12.99
N GLY A 70 6.32 -13.16 13.80
CA GLY A 70 6.67 -14.41 14.46
C GLY A 70 5.80 -14.65 15.68
N ARG A 71 4.59 -15.21 15.51
CA ARG A 71 3.74 -15.63 16.63
C ARG A 71 3.45 -17.13 16.55
N ALA A 72 4.20 -17.92 17.33
CA ALA A 72 3.81 -19.29 17.67
C ALA A 72 2.96 -19.25 18.95
N TYR A 73 1.64 -19.02 18.83
CA TYR A 73 0.74 -19.20 19.97
C TYR A 73 0.29 -20.67 20.06
N PRO A 74 0.08 -21.21 21.28
CA PRO A 74 -0.54 -22.51 21.43
C PRO A 74 -1.98 -22.46 20.89
N THR A 75 -2.30 -23.44 20.05
CA THR A 75 -3.48 -23.57 19.19
C THR A 75 -4.80 -23.85 19.93
N SER A 76 -5.12 -23.12 21.00
CA SER A 76 -6.39 -23.36 21.71
C SER A 76 -7.55 -22.44 21.29
N PHE A 77 -7.30 -21.29 20.66
CA PHE A 77 -8.36 -20.38 20.18
C PHE A 77 -8.04 -19.61 18.89
N ASP A 78 -6.84 -19.82 18.33
CA ASP A 78 -6.44 -19.14 17.10
C ASP A 78 -6.64 -20.09 15.92
N THR A 79 -7.75 -19.92 15.20
CA THR A 79 -8.01 -20.58 13.92
C THR A 79 -7.33 -19.85 12.76
N THR A 80 -6.29 -19.03 12.98
CA THR A 80 -5.42 -18.51 11.91
C THR A 80 -4.12 -19.33 11.78
N PRO A 81 -4.16 -20.55 11.20
CA PRO A 81 -2.95 -21.21 10.75
C PRO A 81 -2.41 -20.42 9.55
N GLY A 82 -1.40 -19.56 9.74
CA GLY A 82 -0.83 -18.87 8.57
C GLY A 82 0.24 -17.81 8.78
N ASN A 83 0.48 -17.32 10.00
CA ASN A 83 1.35 -16.14 10.21
C ASN A 83 2.86 -16.35 9.91
N ILE A 84 3.24 -17.51 9.38
CA ILE A 84 4.62 -17.82 9.01
C ILE A 84 4.84 -17.43 7.55
N ASN A 85 5.51 -16.30 7.33
CA ASN A 85 6.26 -15.88 6.13
C ASN A 85 5.74 -14.65 5.34
N GLN A 86 4.74 -13.90 5.80
CA GLN A 86 4.43 -12.64 5.12
C GLN A 86 5.53 -11.61 5.37
N THR A 87 6.12 -11.13 4.28
CA THR A 87 7.08 -10.03 4.27
C THR A 87 6.33 -8.71 4.09
N THR A 88 7.05 -7.61 4.18
CA THR A 88 6.54 -6.30 3.74
C THR A 88 6.15 -6.33 2.26
N LEU A 89 5.27 -5.40 1.87
CA LEU A 89 4.93 -5.13 0.48
C LEU A 89 6.17 -4.79 -0.35
N LEU A 90 7.09 -3.98 0.19
CA LEU A 90 8.32 -3.62 -0.52
C LEU A 90 9.20 -4.84 -0.81
N SER A 91 9.39 -5.73 0.17
CA SER A 91 10.15 -6.96 -0.03
C SER A 91 9.48 -7.88 -1.06
N TYR A 92 8.15 -7.98 -1.02
CA TYR A 92 7.38 -8.74 -2.00
C TYR A 92 7.57 -8.19 -3.43
N LEU A 93 7.39 -6.88 -3.62
CA LEU A 93 7.57 -6.22 -4.92
C LEU A 93 9.01 -6.25 -5.40
N PHE A 94 9.99 -6.21 -4.49
CA PHE A 94 11.41 -6.34 -4.82
C PHE A 94 11.73 -7.74 -5.37
N ASN A 95 11.21 -8.79 -4.73
CA ASN A 95 11.42 -10.16 -5.15
C ASN A 95 10.74 -10.48 -6.50
N LEU A 96 9.67 -9.75 -6.84
CA LEU A 96 9.03 -9.82 -8.16
C LEU A 96 9.76 -9.01 -9.23
N GLY A 97 10.77 -8.20 -8.87
CA GLY A 97 11.46 -7.29 -9.78
C GLY A 97 10.64 -6.07 -10.20
N LEU A 98 9.48 -5.82 -9.56
CA LEU A 98 8.66 -4.63 -9.81
C LEU A 98 9.24 -3.40 -9.11
N PHE A 99 9.73 -3.57 -7.89
CA PHE A 99 10.42 -2.53 -7.12
C PHE A 99 11.93 -2.76 -7.16
N THR A 100 12.68 -1.77 -7.65
CA THR A 100 14.14 -1.89 -7.80
C THR A 100 14.94 -1.41 -6.58
N GLY A 101 14.26 -0.87 -5.57
CA GLY A 101 14.88 -0.28 -4.38
C GLY A 101 14.82 1.25 -4.39
N TYR A 102 15.23 1.85 -3.27
CA TYR A 102 15.49 3.29 -3.17
C TYR A 102 17.00 3.56 -3.26
N PRO A 103 17.49 4.15 -4.35
CA PRO A 103 18.91 4.48 -4.52
C PRO A 103 19.26 5.77 -3.76
N ILE A 104 20.26 5.69 -2.89
CA ILE A 104 20.81 6.81 -2.13
C ILE A 104 22.24 7.03 -2.61
N ALA A 105 22.47 8.09 -3.38
CA ALA A 105 23.79 8.39 -3.90
C ALA A 105 24.74 8.89 -2.80
N SER A 106 26.05 8.78 -3.02
CA SER A 106 27.07 9.25 -2.06
C SER A 106 26.81 10.71 -1.65
N GLY A 107 26.72 10.96 -0.34
CA GLY A 107 26.41 12.26 0.26
C GLY A 107 24.92 12.55 0.45
N GLU A 108 24.02 11.69 -0.04
CA GLU A 108 22.59 11.80 0.20
C GLU A 108 22.16 11.07 1.49
N LYS A 109 21.01 11.50 2.02
CA LYS A 109 20.41 10.92 3.22
C LYS A 109 18.98 10.49 2.96
N LEU A 110 18.66 9.28 3.39
CA LEU A 110 17.30 8.79 3.58
C LEU A 110 16.77 9.24 4.94
N LEU A 111 15.53 9.69 4.95
CA LEU A 111 14.77 10.04 6.14
C LEU A 111 13.39 9.39 6.09
N ILE A 112 13.00 8.72 7.18
CA ILE A 112 11.66 8.17 7.40
C ILE A 112 10.96 8.98 8.48
N THR A 113 9.83 9.61 8.15
CA THR A 113 9.01 10.38 9.10
C THR A 113 7.63 9.76 9.29
N GLY A 114 6.95 10.15 10.37
CA GLY A 114 5.60 9.67 10.71
C GLY A 114 5.57 8.48 11.68
N ALA A 115 6.69 7.75 11.80
CA ALA A 115 6.78 6.60 12.71
C ALA A 115 7.11 6.98 14.16
N LYS A 116 7.85 8.08 14.41
CA LYS A 116 8.43 8.37 15.72
C LYS A 116 7.40 8.39 16.86
N GLN A 117 7.56 7.46 17.79
CA GLN A 117 6.96 7.50 19.13
C GLN A 117 7.72 6.58 20.08
N VAL A 118 7.40 6.67 21.37
CA VAL A 118 8.12 5.98 22.47
C VAL A 118 8.35 4.49 22.20
N THR A 119 7.36 3.81 21.63
CA THR A 119 7.36 2.35 21.43
C THR A 119 7.72 1.93 20.00
N SER A 120 7.93 2.91 19.11
CA SER A 120 8.17 2.66 17.69
C SER A 120 9.49 1.95 17.44
N LYS A 121 9.50 1.09 16.41
CA LYS A 121 10.69 0.42 15.90
C LYS A 121 10.70 0.60 14.40
N GLN A 122 11.81 1.10 13.87
CA GLN A 122 12.01 1.36 12.45
C GLN A 122 13.27 0.61 12.02
N CYS A 123 13.20 -0.14 10.92
CA CYS A 123 14.35 -0.86 10.39
C CYS A 123 14.37 -0.74 8.87
N VAL A 124 15.54 -0.49 8.29
CA VAL A 124 15.76 -0.54 6.84
C VAL A 124 16.77 -1.63 6.52
N GLU A 125 16.49 -2.39 5.47
CA GLU A 125 17.41 -3.37 4.88
C GLU A 125 17.97 -2.82 3.58
N TYR A 126 19.28 -2.86 3.43
CA TYR A 126 19.96 -2.22 2.30
C TYR A 126 21.25 -2.91 1.88
N GLU A 127 21.65 -2.62 0.65
CA GLU A 127 22.94 -2.99 0.07
C GLU A 127 23.88 -1.78 0.06
N ILE A 128 25.18 -2.06 0.11
CA ILE A 128 26.24 -1.06 -0.06
C ILE A 128 26.94 -1.35 -1.37
N TRP A 129 27.06 -0.32 -2.19
CA TRP A 129 27.64 -0.33 -3.52
C TRP A 129 28.75 0.70 -3.61
N ASP A 130 29.59 0.59 -4.63
CA ASP A 130 30.47 1.69 -5.02
C ASP A 130 29.65 2.94 -5.38
N ALA A 131 30.15 4.12 -5.04
CA ALA A 131 29.45 5.39 -5.27
C ALA A 131 29.08 5.62 -6.75
N ALA A 132 29.89 5.13 -7.69
CA ALA A 132 29.61 5.30 -9.12
C ALA A 132 28.45 4.44 -9.63
N ASP A 133 28.07 3.40 -8.87
CA ASP A 133 27.04 2.44 -9.28
C ASP A 133 25.62 2.84 -8.83
N ILE A 134 25.46 3.78 -7.90
CA ILE A 134 24.16 4.25 -7.41
C ILE A 134 24.05 5.74 -7.68
N THR A 135 23.13 6.12 -8.58
CA THR A 135 22.92 7.52 -8.97
C THR A 135 21.54 8.02 -8.54
N PRO A 136 21.37 9.33 -8.32
CA PRO A 136 20.09 9.88 -7.89
C PRO A 136 19.00 9.86 -9.00
N GLU A 137 19.38 9.66 -10.26
CA GLU A 137 18.47 9.57 -11.42
C GLU A 137 17.87 8.17 -11.62
N MET A 138 18.41 7.15 -10.95
CA MET A 138 17.84 5.80 -10.96
C MET A 138 16.38 5.82 -10.50
N GLU A 139 15.60 4.80 -10.88
CA GLU A 139 14.19 4.69 -10.47
C GLU A 139 14.03 4.84 -8.95
N ASN A 140 13.02 5.61 -8.52
CA ASN A 140 12.78 5.96 -7.12
C ASN A 140 13.91 6.76 -6.42
N GLY A 141 14.91 7.25 -7.16
CA GLY A 141 15.94 8.14 -6.66
C GLY A 141 15.48 9.59 -6.48
N SER A 142 16.28 10.40 -5.78
CA SER A 142 15.95 11.79 -5.42
C SER A 142 15.76 12.74 -6.61
N LYS A 143 16.29 12.38 -7.79
CA LYS A 143 16.18 13.12 -9.06
C LYS A 143 15.54 12.28 -10.15
N SER A 144 14.90 11.17 -9.79
CA SER A 144 14.31 10.29 -10.78
C SER A 144 13.13 10.94 -11.48
N THR A 145 12.97 10.59 -12.75
CA THR A 145 11.75 10.89 -13.50
C THR A 145 10.82 9.69 -13.57
N SER A 146 11.22 8.53 -13.02
CA SER A 146 10.38 7.34 -12.93
C SER A 146 10.33 6.82 -11.51
N TYR A 147 9.14 6.51 -11.03
CA TYR A 147 8.96 5.99 -9.69
C TYR A 147 7.79 5.02 -9.61
N LEU A 148 7.99 3.95 -8.85
CA LEU A 148 6.95 3.05 -8.40
C LEU A 148 6.47 3.52 -7.02
N TYR A 149 5.16 3.69 -6.90
CA TYR A 149 4.54 4.21 -5.69
C TYR A 149 3.20 3.51 -5.47
N ILE A 150 2.72 3.59 -4.23
CA ILE A 150 1.36 3.15 -3.90
C ILE A 150 0.51 4.40 -3.80
N ASN A 151 -0.53 4.48 -4.63
CA ASN A 151 -1.56 5.51 -4.46
C ASN A 151 -2.71 4.95 -3.65
N TYR A 152 -3.03 5.59 -2.54
CA TYR A 152 -4.11 5.22 -1.65
C TYR A 152 -5.31 6.13 -1.89
N GLY A 153 -6.50 5.53 -1.94
CA GLY A 153 -7.72 6.28 -2.18
C GLY A 153 -8.95 5.66 -1.56
N ARG A 154 -9.94 6.53 -1.36
CA ARG A 154 -11.19 6.22 -0.68
C ARG A 154 -12.31 7.11 -1.21
N SER A 155 -13.53 6.88 -0.70
CA SER A 155 -14.63 7.83 -0.86
C SER A 155 -14.54 8.96 0.19
N PRO A 156 -15.25 10.09 -0.02
CA PRO A 156 -15.13 11.26 0.83
C PRO A 156 -15.91 11.12 2.15
N ALA A 157 -16.78 10.12 2.27
CA ALA A 157 -17.65 9.89 3.43
C ALA A 157 -17.70 8.41 3.81
N THR A 158 -18.16 8.09 5.02
CA THR A 158 -18.38 6.70 5.46
C THR A 158 -19.48 6.04 4.61
N ILE A 159 -19.34 4.75 4.30
CA ILE A 159 -20.32 4.04 3.48
C ILE A 159 -21.35 3.34 4.37
N ASN A 160 -22.63 3.70 4.24
CA ASN A 160 -23.75 2.99 4.87
C ASN A 160 -24.95 2.87 3.92
N VAL A 161 -24.69 2.44 2.69
CA VAL A 161 -25.66 2.44 1.59
C VAL A 161 -25.50 1.22 0.70
N THR A 162 -26.55 0.88 -0.06
CA THR A 162 -26.56 -0.22 -1.03
C THR A 162 -26.48 0.33 -2.45
N THR A 163 -25.27 0.67 -2.89
CA THR A 163 -25.02 1.25 -4.22
C THR A 163 -23.53 1.18 -4.55
N ASP A 164 -23.19 1.60 -5.77
CA ASP A 164 -21.84 1.94 -6.16
C ASP A 164 -21.43 3.29 -5.55
N ILE A 165 -20.23 3.35 -4.97
CA ILE A 165 -19.64 4.53 -4.33
C ILE A 165 -18.31 4.83 -4.97
N LEU A 166 -18.17 6.03 -5.52
CA LEU A 166 -16.95 6.50 -6.16
C LEU A 166 -15.83 6.68 -5.13
N LEU A 167 -14.63 6.22 -5.49
CA LEU A 167 -13.39 6.50 -4.76
C LEU A 167 -12.67 7.64 -5.50
N ASP A 168 -12.87 8.86 -5.04
CA ASP A 168 -12.39 10.10 -5.67
C ASP A 168 -11.50 10.95 -4.75
N THR A 169 -11.13 10.42 -3.59
CA THR A 169 -10.32 11.13 -2.62
C THR A 169 -8.99 10.40 -2.45
N ALA A 170 -7.92 11.00 -2.97
CA ALA A 170 -6.55 10.56 -2.71
C ALA A 170 -6.16 10.82 -1.26
N ASN A 171 -5.47 9.86 -0.65
CA ASN A 171 -4.87 10.00 0.69
C ASN A 171 -3.36 10.27 0.64
N ASN A 172 -2.75 10.20 -0.55
CA ASN A 172 -1.34 10.49 -0.72
C ASN A 172 -1.02 11.98 -0.53
N PRO A 173 0.22 12.32 -0.14
CA PRO A 173 0.74 13.68 -0.19
C PRO A 173 0.70 14.25 -1.62
N ALA A 174 0.59 15.58 -1.73
CA ALA A 174 0.44 16.30 -2.99
C ALA A 174 1.65 16.17 -3.95
N GLU A 175 2.78 15.66 -3.47
CA GLU A 175 3.93 15.30 -4.30
C GLU A 175 3.66 14.12 -5.24
N PHE A 176 2.66 13.29 -4.93
CA PHE A 176 2.19 12.21 -5.79
C PHE A 176 0.95 12.66 -6.57
N PRO A 177 0.77 12.19 -7.81
CA PRO A 177 -0.43 12.50 -8.57
C PRO A 177 -1.65 11.80 -7.97
N ASP A 178 -2.78 12.51 -7.89
CA ASP A 178 -4.03 11.99 -7.34
C ASP A 178 -4.63 10.86 -8.20
N PHE A 179 -4.22 10.70 -9.47
CA PHE A 179 -4.74 9.65 -10.36
C PHE A 179 -4.65 8.26 -9.71
N PRO A 180 -5.74 7.47 -9.67
CA PRO A 180 -7.06 7.71 -10.27
C PRO A 180 -8.12 8.32 -9.32
N PHE A 181 -7.76 8.68 -8.09
CA PHE A 181 -8.67 9.15 -7.06
C PHE A 181 -8.94 10.65 -7.16
N GLY A 182 -9.70 11.04 -8.19
CA GLY A 182 -10.18 12.41 -8.37
C GLY A 182 -9.43 13.23 -9.43
N ASN A 183 -8.50 12.62 -10.16
CA ASN A 183 -7.77 13.30 -11.24
C ASN A 183 -7.37 12.35 -12.39
N MET A 184 -7.01 12.94 -13.53
CA MET A 184 -6.47 12.28 -14.72
C MET A 184 -4.97 12.02 -14.60
N VAL A 185 -4.45 11.17 -15.49
CA VAL A 185 -3.00 11.03 -15.66
C VAL A 185 -2.38 12.40 -15.99
N PRO A 186 -1.36 12.85 -15.23
CA PRO A 186 -0.79 14.18 -15.37
C PRO A 186 -0.07 14.38 -16.71
N GLY A 187 0.15 15.65 -17.06
CA GLY A 187 0.86 16.03 -18.28
C GLY A 187 2.29 15.50 -18.37
N GLY A 188 2.71 15.04 -19.54
CA GLY A 188 4.08 14.57 -19.80
C GLY A 188 4.40 13.19 -19.22
N ARG A 189 3.40 12.46 -18.71
CA ARG A 189 3.57 11.20 -18.00
C ARG A 189 2.69 10.08 -18.56
N ASN A 190 3.18 8.85 -18.41
CA ASN A 190 2.38 7.64 -18.46
C ASN A 190 2.30 7.04 -17.05
N ILE A 191 1.16 6.43 -16.71
CA ILE A 191 1.01 5.65 -15.48
C ILE A 191 0.66 4.22 -15.83
N GLU A 192 1.41 3.28 -15.27
CA GLU A 192 1.21 1.85 -15.39
C GLU A 192 0.62 1.31 -14.08
N LEU A 193 -0.52 0.62 -14.15
CA LEU A 193 -1.14 -0.06 -13.02
C LEU A 193 -0.67 -1.51 -12.98
N HIS A 194 0.18 -1.82 -12.01
CA HIS A 194 0.74 -3.15 -11.80
C HIS A 194 -0.12 -4.03 -10.88
N GLY A 195 -0.91 -3.44 -9.99
CA GLY A 195 -1.77 -4.24 -9.13
C GLY A 195 -2.62 -3.45 -8.14
N ILE A 196 -3.50 -4.19 -7.49
CA ILE A 196 -4.51 -3.67 -6.56
C ILE A 196 -4.27 -4.25 -5.16
N LEU A 197 -4.30 -3.37 -4.17
CA LEU A 197 -4.25 -3.65 -2.74
C LEU A 197 -5.62 -3.27 -2.17
N ALA A 198 -6.45 -4.26 -1.87
CA ALA A 198 -7.78 -4.02 -1.30
C ALA A 198 -8.19 -5.20 -0.43
N SER A 199 -8.96 -4.92 0.62
CA SER A 199 -9.58 -5.94 1.45
C SER A 199 -11.08 -5.96 1.21
N ASP A 200 -11.66 -7.15 1.26
CA ASP A 200 -13.07 -7.27 1.56
C ASP A 200 -13.29 -6.87 3.03
N VAL A 201 -14.34 -6.08 3.29
CA VAL A 201 -14.52 -5.41 4.58
C VAL A 201 -15.96 -5.41 5.02
N MET A 202 -16.12 -5.59 6.33
CA MET A 202 -17.36 -5.32 7.07
C MET A 202 -17.02 -4.64 8.41
N PRO A 203 -17.75 -3.58 8.81
CA PRO A 203 -17.44 -2.84 10.01
C PRO A 203 -17.85 -3.61 11.26
N GLY A 204 -17.16 -3.30 12.37
CA GLY A 204 -17.47 -3.86 13.67
C GLY A 204 -18.81 -3.36 14.19
N THR A 205 -19.62 -4.26 14.75
CA THR A 205 -20.93 -3.90 15.31
C THR A 205 -21.41 -4.88 16.37
N TRP A 206 -22.04 -4.35 17.42
CA TRP A 206 -22.76 -5.12 18.43
C TRP A 206 -24.15 -5.58 17.97
N ALA A 207 -24.64 -5.07 16.83
CA ALA A 207 -25.92 -5.43 16.25
C ALA A 207 -25.70 -6.30 15.00
N PRO A 208 -25.60 -7.65 15.13
CA PRO A 208 -25.16 -8.51 14.03
C PRO A 208 -26.07 -8.47 12.80
N ALA A 209 -27.32 -8.02 12.92
CA ALA A 209 -28.22 -7.84 11.79
C ALA A 209 -28.02 -6.52 11.01
N ASN A 210 -27.36 -5.49 11.58
CA ASN A 210 -27.24 -4.15 11.00
C ASN A 210 -25.83 -3.93 10.45
N ARG A 211 -25.57 -4.33 9.20
CA ARG A 211 -24.20 -4.34 8.64
C ARG A 211 -24.15 -3.81 7.22
N THR A 212 -23.08 -3.10 6.89
CA THR A 212 -22.72 -2.75 5.51
C THR A 212 -21.48 -3.56 5.15
N TYR A 213 -21.36 -4.02 3.92
CA TYR A 213 -20.23 -4.83 3.49
C TYR A 213 -19.86 -4.51 2.04
N THR A 214 -18.58 -4.66 1.72
CA THR A 214 -18.11 -4.60 0.32
C THR A 214 -18.61 -5.82 -0.44
N GLN A 215 -18.89 -5.67 -1.74
CA GLN A 215 -19.26 -6.78 -2.63
C GLN A 215 -18.30 -6.88 -3.80
N PHE A 216 -18.11 -5.77 -4.51
CA PHE A 216 -17.27 -5.71 -5.69
C PHE A 216 -16.47 -4.42 -5.75
N LEU A 217 -15.29 -4.48 -6.33
CA LEU A 217 -14.47 -3.33 -6.70
C LEU A 217 -14.52 -3.14 -8.21
N LYS A 218 -15.12 -2.04 -8.66
CA LYS A 218 -15.36 -1.75 -10.07
C LYS A 218 -14.32 -0.77 -10.60
N PHE A 219 -13.81 -1.04 -11.79
CA PHE A 219 -12.91 -0.16 -12.53
C PHE A 219 -13.55 0.23 -13.85
N MET A 220 -13.51 1.52 -14.16
CA MET A 220 -14.07 2.08 -15.39
C MET A 220 -13.07 3.01 -16.06
N GLN A 221 -12.77 2.73 -17.33
CA GLN A 221 -11.98 3.63 -18.18
C GLN A 221 -12.95 4.38 -19.10
N GLY A 222 -13.26 5.62 -18.73
CA GLY A 222 -14.36 6.38 -19.35
C GLY A 222 -15.70 5.66 -19.20
N LYS A 223 -16.20 5.05 -20.28
CA LYS A 223 -17.47 4.30 -20.29
C LYS A 223 -17.31 2.77 -20.35
N VAL A 224 -16.07 2.28 -20.34
CA VAL A 224 -15.76 0.85 -20.46
C VAL A 224 -15.54 0.27 -19.07
N PHE A 225 -16.29 -0.77 -18.73
CA PHE A 225 -16.06 -1.56 -17.52
C PHE A 225 -14.87 -2.49 -17.75
N LEU A 226 -13.94 -2.52 -16.80
CA LEU A 226 -12.79 -3.42 -16.86
C LEU A 226 -13.08 -4.71 -16.07
N PHE A 227 -12.39 -5.79 -16.47
CA PHE A 227 -12.30 -7.10 -15.80
C PHE A 227 -13.55 -7.98 -15.71
N ASP A 228 -14.75 -7.44 -15.91
CA ASP A 228 -15.99 -8.20 -15.76
C ASP A 228 -17.01 -7.88 -16.86
N GLU A 229 -17.38 -8.90 -17.63
CA GLU A 229 -18.37 -8.81 -18.71
C GLU A 229 -19.76 -8.45 -18.19
N ASP A 230 -20.09 -8.89 -16.96
CA ASP A 230 -21.37 -8.63 -16.29
C ASP A 230 -21.41 -7.28 -15.54
N ARG A 231 -20.31 -6.52 -15.61
CA ARG A 231 -20.18 -5.14 -15.08
C ARG A 231 -20.44 -5.03 -13.56
N GLN A 232 -20.29 -6.12 -12.83
CA GLN A 232 -20.31 -6.16 -11.36
C GLN A 232 -18.97 -5.70 -10.77
N GLY A 233 -17.86 -6.02 -11.43
CA GLY A 233 -16.50 -5.71 -10.99
C GLY A 233 -15.79 -6.90 -10.36
N LEU A 234 -14.61 -6.66 -9.79
CA LEU A 234 -13.81 -7.68 -9.12
C LEU A 234 -14.44 -8.07 -7.79
N LEU A 235 -14.51 -9.36 -7.48
CA LEU A 235 -15.10 -9.85 -6.23
C LEU A 235 -14.24 -9.44 -5.02
N TYR A 236 -14.89 -8.78 -4.06
CA TYR A 236 -14.35 -8.36 -2.75
C TYR A 236 -15.49 -8.39 -1.73
N HIS A 237 -16.07 -9.57 -1.57
CA HIS A 237 -17.30 -9.75 -0.82
C HIS A 237 -17.02 -9.99 0.65
N GLY A 238 -17.28 -8.98 1.49
CA GLY A 238 -17.24 -9.10 2.94
C GLY A 238 -18.27 -10.13 3.40
N THR A 239 -17.85 -11.13 4.17
CA THR A 239 -18.78 -12.16 4.66
C THR A 239 -19.85 -11.55 5.56
N ALA A 240 -21.11 -11.97 5.42
CA ALA A 240 -22.19 -11.59 6.34
C ALA A 240 -22.24 -12.47 7.60
N GLY A 241 -21.23 -13.34 7.81
CA GLY A 241 -21.10 -14.19 8.99
C GLY A 241 -21.09 -13.37 10.29
N ILE A 242 -21.54 -13.98 11.37
CA ILE A 242 -21.54 -13.33 12.69
C ILE A 242 -20.08 -13.27 13.17
N PRO A 243 -19.44 -12.09 13.28
CA PRO A 243 -18.14 -11.99 13.90
C PRO A 243 -18.22 -12.41 15.35
N HIS A 244 -17.11 -12.95 15.83
CA HIS A 244 -16.87 -13.05 17.25
C HIS A 244 -16.56 -11.64 17.78
N MET A 245 -17.56 -11.03 18.44
CA MET A 245 -17.44 -9.70 19.08
C MET A 245 -17.40 -8.54 18.08
N ALA A 246 -17.69 -7.32 18.54
CA ALA A 246 -17.98 -6.16 17.69
C ALA A 246 -16.78 -5.58 16.91
N ASP A 247 -15.83 -6.42 16.53
CA ASP A 247 -14.63 -6.07 15.80
C ASP A 247 -14.91 -6.00 14.29
N PRO A 248 -14.22 -5.13 13.54
CA PRO A 248 -14.31 -5.10 12.10
C PRO A 248 -13.75 -6.41 11.52
N MET A 249 -14.45 -6.97 10.55
CA MET A 249 -13.98 -8.12 9.79
C MET A 249 -13.29 -7.58 8.54
N VAL A 250 -11.96 -7.66 8.55
CA VAL A 250 -11.11 -7.27 7.43
C VAL A 250 -10.54 -8.55 6.85
N ALA A 251 -10.71 -8.74 5.55
CA ALA A 251 -10.18 -9.89 4.82
C ALA A 251 -10.70 -11.27 5.24
N GLU A 252 -11.83 -11.35 5.95
CA GLU A 252 -12.44 -12.62 6.37
C GLU A 252 -13.50 -13.16 5.38
N GLY A 253 -13.79 -12.41 4.32
CA GLY A 253 -14.70 -12.77 3.24
C GLY A 253 -13.99 -13.42 2.05
N THR A 254 -14.55 -13.20 0.86
CA THR A 254 -14.07 -13.82 -0.38
C THR A 254 -13.67 -12.73 -1.37
N SER A 255 -12.40 -12.72 -1.76
CA SER A 255 -11.83 -11.72 -2.67
C SER A 255 -10.88 -12.35 -3.68
N LEU A 256 -10.75 -11.71 -4.85
CA LEU A 256 -9.80 -12.12 -5.90
C LEU A 256 -8.34 -11.76 -5.58
N GLY A 257 -8.15 -10.73 -4.75
CA GLY A 257 -6.85 -10.30 -4.25
C GLY A 257 -6.96 -9.80 -2.82
N GLY A 258 -5.82 -9.37 -2.28
CA GLY A 258 -5.67 -8.88 -0.94
C GLY A 258 -5.01 -7.52 -0.87
N ASN A 259 -5.06 -6.97 0.33
CA ASN A 259 -4.40 -5.73 0.68
C ASN A 259 -2.93 -5.94 1.07
N TYR A 260 -2.49 -7.20 1.31
CA TYR A 260 -1.12 -7.56 1.65
C TYR A 260 -0.55 -6.75 2.81
N SER A 261 -1.28 -6.76 3.92
CA SER A 261 -0.90 -6.13 5.19
C SER A 261 -0.76 -7.16 6.31
N ASP A 262 -0.39 -6.71 7.51
CA ASP A 262 -0.36 -7.54 8.72
C ASP A 262 -1.75 -8.00 9.22
N VAL A 263 -2.84 -7.48 8.64
CA VAL A 263 -4.22 -7.93 8.92
C VAL A 263 -4.86 -8.66 7.74
N ASP A 264 -4.43 -8.40 6.51
CA ASP A 264 -4.89 -9.08 5.31
C ASP A 264 -3.71 -9.74 4.59
N LEU A 265 -3.54 -11.04 4.82
CA LEU A 265 -2.40 -11.80 4.31
C LEU A 265 -2.56 -12.23 2.84
N LYS A 266 -3.70 -11.94 2.20
CA LYS A 266 -3.93 -12.30 0.80
C LYS A 266 -2.99 -11.51 -0.11
N TYR A 267 -2.49 -12.16 -1.16
CA TYR A 267 -1.62 -11.51 -2.15
C TYR A 267 -2.34 -10.42 -2.93
N PRO A 268 -1.65 -9.34 -3.34
CA PRO A 268 -2.23 -8.33 -4.21
C PRO A 268 -2.71 -8.94 -5.53
N LEU A 269 -3.77 -8.38 -6.10
CA LEU A 269 -4.15 -8.74 -7.48
C LEU A 269 -3.20 -8.02 -8.43
N LEU A 270 -2.26 -8.76 -9.02
CA LEU A 270 -1.26 -8.22 -9.96
C LEU A 270 -1.69 -8.39 -11.42
N PHE A 271 -1.26 -7.48 -12.27
CA PHE A 271 -1.47 -7.51 -13.72
C PHE A 271 -0.15 -7.72 -14.46
N ASP A 272 -0.13 -8.71 -15.35
CA ASP A 272 0.98 -8.98 -16.27
C ASP A 272 0.42 -9.26 -17.67
N PRO A 273 0.59 -8.34 -18.65
CA PRO A 273 1.27 -7.05 -18.54
C PRO A 273 0.47 -6.02 -17.70
N PRO A 274 1.12 -4.95 -17.19
CA PRO A 274 0.41 -3.88 -16.48
C PRO A 274 -0.54 -3.12 -17.41
N LEU A 275 -1.59 -2.51 -16.84
CA LEU A 275 -2.48 -1.64 -17.59
C LEU A 275 -1.85 -0.26 -17.76
N ILE A 276 -1.76 0.21 -19.01
CA ILE A 276 -1.08 1.47 -19.33
C ILE A 276 -2.11 2.57 -19.56
N PHE A 277 -1.96 3.68 -18.83
CA PHE A 277 -2.76 4.88 -18.96
C PHE A 277 -1.88 6.05 -19.43
N PRO A 278 -1.99 6.43 -20.72
CA PRO A 278 -1.37 7.64 -21.25
C PRO A 278 -1.86 8.93 -20.58
N GLN A 279 -1.10 10.01 -20.75
CA GLN A 279 -1.49 11.36 -20.33
C GLN A 279 -2.95 11.70 -20.69
N GLY A 280 -3.65 12.30 -19.73
CA GLY A 280 -5.03 12.77 -19.91
C GLY A 280 -6.07 11.66 -19.91
N GLN A 281 -5.70 10.41 -19.65
CA GLN A 281 -6.68 9.35 -19.44
C GLN A 281 -7.27 9.38 -18.03
N GLU A 282 -8.52 8.95 -17.96
CA GLU A 282 -9.28 8.76 -16.74
C GLU A 282 -9.44 7.28 -16.42
N LEU A 283 -9.39 6.97 -15.13
CA LEU A 283 -9.81 5.71 -14.55
C LEU A 283 -10.67 6.06 -13.33
N THR A 284 -11.88 5.53 -13.24
CA THR A 284 -12.75 5.70 -12.08
C THR A 284 -12.95 4.38 -11.38
N ILE A 285 -12.98 4.43 -10.05
CA ILE A 285 -13.04 3.24 -9.20
C ILE A 285 -14.22 3.35 -8.26
N TYR A 286 -14.98 2.27 -8.12
CA TYR A 286 -16.14 2.24 -7.23
C TYR A 286 -16.11 1.03 -6.30
N TRP A 287 -16.47 1.25 -5.04
CA TRP A 287 -16.97 0.18 -4.19
C TRP A 287 -18.44 -0.07 -4.51
N LYS A 288 -18.80 -1.30 -4.86
CA LYS A 288 -20.18 -1.76 -4.78
C LYS A 288 -20.41 -2.36 -3.39
N CYS A 289 -21.35 -1.79 -2.64
CA CYS A 289 -21.63 -2.20 -1.27
C CYS A 289 -23.05 -2.75 -1.09
N GLY A 290 -23.17 -3.73 -0.20
CA GLY A 290 -24.43 -4.27 0.31
C GLY A 290 -24.73 -3.75 1.71
N ARG A 291 -26.00 -3.82 2.12
CA ARG A 291 -26.43 -3.45 3.48
C ARG A 291 -27.51 -4.41 3.99
N ALA A 292 -27.33 -4.92 5.20
CA ALA A 292 -28.29 -5.67 5.97
C ALA A 292 -28.99 -4.75 6.99
N ALA A 293 -30.33 -4.80 7.01
CA ALA A 293 -31.19 -3.97 7.86
C ALA A 293 -30.76 -2.49 7.87
N ALA A 294 -30.54 -1.88 9.05
CA ALA A 294 -30.16 -0.47 9.16
C ALA A 294 -28.71 -0.18 8.72
N GLY A 295 -27.88 -1.23 8.63
CA GLY A 295 -26.45 -1.10 8.38
C GLY A 295 -25.66 -0.53 9.55
N THR A 296 -24.36 -0.81 9.53
CA THR A 296 -23.33 -0.08 10.28
C THR A 296 -22.38 0.49 9.23
N ALA A 297 -21.92 1.71 9.40
CA ALA A 297 -21.11 2.38 8.38
C ALA A 297 -19.70 1.79 8.30
N ILE A 298 -19.21 1.54 7.08
CA ILE A 298 -17.79 1.32 6.82
C ILE A 298 -17.08 2.68 7.00
N SER A 299 -16.10 2.73 7.89
CA SER A 299 -15.35 3.95 8.17
C SER A 299 -14.49 4.37 6.98
N LEU A 300 -14.02 5.62 6.97
CA LEU A 300 -13.16 6.14 5.90
C LEU A 300 -11.87 5.33 5.71
N GLU A 301 -11.30 4.86 6.81
CA GLU A 301 -10.09 4.07 6.85
C GLU A 301 -10.31 2.65 6.33
N LEU A 302 -11.44 2.03 6.66
CA LEU A 302 -11.74 0.64 6.28
C LEU A 302 -12.16 0.48 4.82
N GLN A 303 -12.48 1.55 4.10
CA GLN A 303 -12.82 1.50 2.67
C GLN A 303 -11.64 1.86 1.75
N GLU A 304 -10.47 2.17 2.30
CA GLU A 304 -9.32 2.57 1.49
C GLU A 304 -8.80 1.39 0.64
N ILE A 305 -8.41 1.70 -0.59
CA ILE A 305 -7.62 0.79 -1.43
C ILE A 305 -6.28 1.43 -1.75
N GLY A 306 -5.28 0.60 -2.06
CA GLY A 306 -4.02 1.01 -2.65
C GLY A 306 -3.89 0.50 -4.09
N LEU A 307 -3.24 1.26 -4.96
CA LEU A 307 -2.86 0.84 -6.30
C LEU A 307 -1.35 0.88 -6.43
N ILE A 308 -0.75 -0.21 -6.92
CA ILE A 308 0.67 -0.27 -7.24
C ILE A 308 0.85 0.36 -8.61
N LEU A 309 1.37 1.59 -8.64
CA LEU A 309 1.50 2.39 -9.84
C LEU A 309 2.97 2.64 -10.15
N LYS A 310 3.31 2.64 -11.44
CA LYS A 310 4.60 3.14 -11.92
C LYS A 310 4.36 4.33 -12.84
N MET A 311 5.01 5.43 -12.54
CA MET A 311 4.98 6.61 -13.40
C MET A 311 6.26 6.71 -14.21
N THR A 312 6.13 7.01 -15.50
CA THR A 312 7.24 7.20 -16.44
C THR A 312 7.04 8.48 -17.25
N PRO A 313 8.11 9.14 -17.72
CA PRO A 313 7.96 10.22 -18.71
C PRO A 313 7.42 9.66 -20.03
N ILE A 314 6.72 10.49 -20.81
CA ILE A 314 6.40 10.14 -22.21
C ILE A 314 7.72 10.06 -22.98
N SER A 315 7.97 8.91 -23.61
CA SER A 315 9.08 8.69 -24.54
C SER A 315 8.91 9.48 -25.83
#